data_AF-A0A1S8XA61-F1
#
_entry.id   AF-A0A1S8XA61-F1
#
_cell.length_a   1.000
_cell.length_b   1.000
_cell.length_c   1.000
_cell.angle_alpha   90.00
_cell.angle_beta   90.00
_cell.angle_gamma   90.00
#
_symmetry.space_group_name_H-M   'P 1'
#
loop_
_entity.id
_entity.type
_entity.pdbx_description
1 polymer ?
#
loop_
_entity_poly.entity_id
_entity_poly.type
_entity_poly.pdbx_seq_one_letter_code
_entity_poly.pdbx_strand_id
1 'polypeptide(L)'
;ILTRLTSALRVPVTCKIRILPQLEKTLALVKLIESTGVAALTVHGRTPSERPRHRNHDEVIAAVASAVSIPVIANGGSWDTIRSHDDIEFFRQQTGAAGVMVCRSAMWNPAIFSPVCPAPTLHVLIREYLSLAVRYDHHIAGTKYCIQSMLHLEGETPLFLATLAAKDLKDLCSRLYVFVNSHTWSVPDVYTVEMQRRAGIRDSASAKRVSTETVNEFGDAAKRPRINDDPEQLDQNGHVIRRNIPYERRYWPLHGTSPKQILYEYSNKMRIKAPEFHTTEDRESRLFFSTVLFDNKQFTNTSGCKSKKWSEQAAALVCLQFLGLSDGKCSETDVPT
;
A
#
# COMPACT_ATOMS: atom_id res chain seq x y z
N ILE A 1 24.13 -2.53 -8.22
CA ILE A 1 22.68 -2.85 -8.17
C ILE A 1 22.13 -3.04 -9.58
N LEU A 2 22.11 -1.99 -10.41
CA LEU A 2 21.48 -2.05 -11.74
C LEU A 2 22.04 -3.16 -12.63
N THR A 3 23.36 -3.30 -12.74
CA THR A 3 24.01 -4.39 -13.51
C THR A 3 23.57 -5.79 -13.10
N ARG A 4 23.30 -6.02 -11.80
CA ARG A 4 22.82 -7.32 -11.30
C ARG A 4 21.37 -7.55 -11.73
N LEU A 5 20.54 -6.51 -11.70
CA LEU A 5 19.13 -6.59 -12.09
C LEU A 5 18.99 -6.80 -13.60
N THR A 6 19.72 -6.02 -14.40
CA THR A 6 19.67 -6.08 -15.87
C THR A 6 20.20 -7.40 -16.42
N SER A 7 21.20 -8.01 -15.77
CA SER A 7 21.71 -9.34 -16.17
C SER A 7 20.84 -10.51 -15.71
N ALA A 8 20.10 -10.38 -14.61
CA ALA A 8 19.36 -11.49 -14.01
C ALA A 8 17.86 -11.53 -14.41
N LEU A 9 17.27 -10.39 -14.79
CA LEU A 9 15.85 -10.29 -15.09
C LEU A 9 15.60 -10.29 -16.59
N ARG A 10 14.51 -10.95 -17.01
CA ARG A 10 14.03 -10.92 -18.40
C ARG A 10 13.11 -9.73 -18.70
N VAL A 11 12.67 -9.03 -17.66
CA VAL A 11 11.83 -7.83 -17.79
C VAL A 11 12.71 -6.58 -17.86
N PRO A 12 12.31 -5.54 -18.61
CA PRO A 12 13.08 -4.30 -18.70
C PRO A 12 13.30 -3.66 -17.32
N VAL A 13 14.55 -3.37 -16.99
CA VAL A 13 14.91 -2.67 -15.76
C VAL A 13 15.04 -1.19 -16.07
N THR A 14 14.33 -0.34 -15.35
CA THR A 14 14.41 1.12 -15.46
C THR A 14 14.89 1.73 -14.15
N CYS A 15 15.37 2.97 -14.20
CA CYS A 15 15.80 3.71 -13.01
C CYS A 15 15.16 5.10 -12.97
N LYS A 16 14.85 5.60 -11.78
CA LYS A 16 14.40 6.98 -11.56
C LYS A 16 15.39 7.72 -10.69
N ILE A 17 15.82 8.90 -11.13
CA ILE A 17 16.75 9.75 -10.39
C ILE A 17 16.21 11.17 -10.20
N ARG A 18 16.90 11.90 -9.33
CA ARG A 18 16.90 13.36 -9.27
C ARG A 18 18.21 13.88 -9.83
N ILE A 19 18.21 15.09 -10.37
CA ILE A 19 19.44 15.75 -10.84
C ILE A 19 20.37 16.08 -9.67
N LEU A 20 21.65 16.25 -9.97
CA LEU A 20 22.66 16.72 -9.02
C LEU A 20 22.86 18.24 -9.19
N PRO A 21 23.42 18.94 -8.18
CA PRO A 21 23.59 20.40 -8.24
C PRO A 21 24.45 20.90 -9.42
N GLN A 22 25.35 20.06 -9.94
CA GLN A 22 26.20 20.38 -11.08
C GLN A 22 25.76 19.52 -12.27
N LEU A 23 25.64 20.15 -13.45
CA LEU A 23 25.23 19.49 -14.68
C LEU A 23 26.18 18.35 -15.04
N GLU A 24 27.50 18.58 -14.93
CA GLU A 24 28.54 17.62 -15.28
C GLU A 24 28.43 16.36 -14.42
N LYS A 25 28.11 16.51 -13.13
CA LYS A 25 27.88 15.38 -12.23
C LYS A 25 26.62 14.61 -12.59
N THR A 26 25.56 15.31 -12.99
CA THR A 26 24.34 14.66 -13.50
C THR A 26 24.65 13.87 -14.77
N LEU A 27 25.36 14.47 -15.73
CA LEU A 27 25.75 13.81 -16.98
C LEU A 27 26.66 12.59 -16.76
N ALA A 28 27.62 12.68 -15.83
CA ALA A 28 28.46 11.55 -15.45
C ALA A 28 27.64 10.41 -14.82
N LEU A 29 26.69 10.75 -13.94
CA LEU A 29 25.81 9.77 -13.30
C LEU A 29 24.92 9.04 -14.31
N VAL A 30 24.29 9.76 -15.25
CA VAL A 30 23.37 9.14 -16.21
C VAL A 30 24.08 8.23 -17.20
N LYS A 31 25.30 8.59 -17.63
CA LYS A 31 26.16 7.72 -18.46
C LYS A 31 26.59 6.46 -17.71
N LEU A 32 26.91 6.59 -16.42
CA LEU A 32 27.19 5.43 -15.58
C LEU A 32 25.96 4.53 -15.40
N ILE A 33 24.75 5.11 -15.28
CA ILE A 33 23.51 4.34 -15.19
C ILE A 33 23.22 3.63 -16.52
N GLU A 34 23.34 4.33 -17.64
CA GLU A 34 23.16 3.76 -18.99
C GLU A 34 24.06 2.56 -19.23
N SER A 35 25.35 2.64 -18.85
CA SER A 35 26.30 1.54 -19.04
C SER A 35 25.95 0.26 -18.28
N THR A 36 24.98 0.31 -17.36
CA THR A 36 24.48 -0.88 -16.66
C THR A 36 23.44 -1.67 -17.46
N GLY A 37 22.98 -1.16 -18.61
CA GLY A 37 22.00 -1.82 -19.47
C GLY A 37 20.54 -1.59 -19.06
N VAL A 38 20.23 -0.49 -18.37
CA VAL A 38 18.83 -0.13 -18.09
C VAL A 38 18.10 0.22 -19.39
N ALA A 39 16.83 -0.15 -19.48
CA ALA A 39 16.02 0.03 -20.68
C ALA A 39 15.52 1.48 -20.86
N ALA A 40 15.39 2.24 -19.77
CA ALA A 40 15.00 3.64 -19.79
C ALA A 40 15.39 4.33 -18.46
N LEU A 41 15.52 5.65 -18.51
CA LEU A 41 15.86 6.50 -17.37
C LEU A 41 14.80 7.57 -17.15
N THR A 42 14.19 7.61 -15.96
CA THR A 42 13.32 8.72 -15.56
C THR A 42 14.14 9.76 -14.80
N VAL A 43 14.07 11.02 -15.24
CA VAL A 43 14.79 12.14 -14.62
C VAL A 43 13.80 13.13 -14.04
N HIS A 44 13.83 13.29 -12.72
CA HIS A 44 13.17 14.42 -12.07
C HIS A 44 14.13 15.61 -12.03
N GLY A 45 13.78 16.67 -12.75
CA GLY A 45 14.53 17.94 -12.83
C GLY A 45 14.59 18.76 -11.55
N ARG A 46 14.58 18.13 -10.37
CA ARG A 46 14.85 18.80 -9.10
C ARG A 46 15.96 18.09 -8.35
N THR A 47 16.82 18.83 -7.67
CA THR A 47 17.84 18.28 -6.77
C THR A 47 17.21 17.67 -5.51
N PRO A 48 17.90 16.81 -4.74
CA PRO A 48 17.34 16.24 -3.50
C PRO A 48 16.92 17.27 -2.45
N SER A 49 17.60 18.41 -2.36
CA SER A 49 17.29 19.51 -1.44
C SER A 49 16.07 20.33 -1.88
N GLU A 50 15.75 20.34 -3.17
CA GLU A 50 14.61 21.08 -3.70
C GLU A 50 13.26 20.45 -3.36
N ARG A 51 12.39 21.30 -2.84
CA ARG A 51 10.96 21.04 -2.58
C ARG A 51 10.09 21.29 -3.82
N PRO A 52 8.84 20.77 -3.86
CA PRO A 52 7.98 20.89 -5.03
C PRO A 52 7.58 22.32 -5.44
N ARG A 53 7.79 23.32 -4.57
CA ARG A 53 7.62 24.75 -4.84
C ARG A 53 8.75 25.37 -5.66
N HIS A 54 9.92 24.73 -5.71
CA HIS A 54 11.02 25.20 -6.56
C HIS A 54 10.73 24.79 -8.00
N ARG A 55 11.15 25.63 -8.94
CA ARG A 55 11.00 25.38 -10.37
C ARG A 55 11.68 24.08 -10.78
N ASN A 56 11.13 23.39 -11.78
CA ASN A 56 11.80 22.24 -12.38
C ASN A 56 12.89 22.71 -13.37
N HIS A 57 14.04 22.05 -13.35
CA HIS A 57 15.18 22.30 -14.25
C HIS A 57 15.02 21.49 -15.54
N ASP A 58 14.14 21.95 -16.41
CA ASP A 58 13.80 21.29 -17.68
C ASP A 58 14.99 21.24 -18.63
N GLU A 59 15.85 22.27 -18.60
CA GLU A 59 17.09 22.37 -19.37
C GLU A 59 18.08 21.26 -19.02
N VAL A 60 18.13 20.84 -17.76
CA VAL A 60 18.99 19.73 -17.31
C VAL A 60 18.43 18.40 -17.81
N ILE A 61 17.10 18.24 -17.85
CA ILE A 61 16.46 17.05 -18.44
C ILE A 61 16.79 16.98 -19.94
N ALA A 62 16.72 18.11 -20.66
CA ALA A 62 17.07 18.18 -22.08
C ALA A 62 18.53 17.84 -22.37
N ALA A 63 19.44 18.33 -21.52
CA ALA A 63 20.86 17.99 -21.60
C ALA A 63 21.10 16.49 -21.36
N VAL A 64 20.37 15.88 -20.42
CA VAL A 64 20.43 14.43 -20.17
C VAL A 64 19.87 13.64 -21.35
N ALA A 65 18.71 14.00 -21.87
CA ALA A 65 18.08 13.33 -23.01
C ALA A 65 18.96 13.33 -24.26
N SER A 66 19.75 14.40 -24.47
CA SER A 66 20.71 14.49 -25.57
C SER A 66 22.02 13.72 -25.33
N ALA A 67 22.34 13.37 -24.08
CA ALA A 67 23.64 12.82 -23.70
C ALA A 67 23.68 11.28 -23.61
N VAL A 68 22.52 10.62 -23.65
CA VAL A 68 22.37 9.16 -23.56
C VAL A 68 21.57 8.64 -24.76
N SER A 69 21.77 7.37 -25.12
CA SER A 69 21.10 6.69 -26.23
C SER A 69 19.80 6.00 -25.80
N ILE A 70 19.66 5.69 -24.51
CA ILE A 70 18.42 5.09 -23.97
C ILE A 70 17.28 6.12 -23.84
N PRO A 71 16.00 5.69 -23.92
CA PRO A 71 14.86 6.58 -23.70
C PRO A 71 14.90 7.27 -22.34
N VAL A 72 14.83 8.61 -22.36
CA VAL A 72 14.68 9.44 -21.15
C VAL A 72 13.21 9.81 -20.95
N ILE A 73 12.73 9.68 -19.72
CA ILE A 73 11.37 10.02 -19.29
C ILE A 73 11.45 11.25 -18.39
N ALA A 74 10.90 12.38 -18.83
CA ALA A 74 10.90 13.62 -18.07
C ALA A 74 9.90 13.56 -16.90
N ASN A 75 10.30 14.08 -15.73
CA ASN A 75 9.46 14.14 -14.54
C ASN A 75 9.64 15.47 -13.79
N GLY A 76 8.60 15.88 -13.08
CA GLY A 76 8.62 17.06 -12.20
C GLY A 76 7.74 18.22 -12.65
N GLY A 77 7.19 18.16 -13.87
CA GLY A 77 6.42 19.24 -14.50
C GLY A 77 5.03 19.52 -13.92
N SER A 78 4.45 18.65 -13.07
CA SER A 78 3.13 18.91 -12.47
C SER A 78 3.08 20.27 -11.76
N TRP A 79 1.99 21.03 -11.96
CA TRP A 79 1.72 22.40 -11.49
C TRP A 79 2.51 23.52 -12.19
N ASP A 80 3.80 23.27 -12.45
CA ASP A 80 4.71 24.21 -13.10
C ASP A 80 4.35 24.33 -14.60
N THR A 81 4.58 23.23 -15.32
CA THR A 81 4.37 23.14 -16.77
C THR A 81 3.09 22.37 -17.11
N ILE A 82 2.76 21.30 -16.36
CA ILE A 82 1.66 20.38 -16.69
C ILE A 82 0.43 20.68 -15.82
N ARG A 83 -0.59 21.28 -16.44
CA ARG A 83 -1.89 21.59 -15.85
C ARG A 83 -3.07 20.94 -16.61
N SER A 84 -2.87 20.62 -17.88
CA SER A 84 -3.82 19.97 -18.78
C SER A 84 -3.17 18.81 -19.54
N HIS A 85 -3.99 18.06 -20.29
CA HIS A 85 -3.51 16.95 -21.12
C HIS A 85 -2.48 17.42 -22.17
N ASP A 86 -2.75 18.54 -22.84
CA ASP A 86 -1.91 19.05 -23.93
C ASP A 86 -0.53 19.51 -23.45
N ASP A 87 -0.43 19.94 -22.19
CA ASP A 87 0.85 20.33 -21.58
C ASP A 87 1.82 19.15 -21.43
N ILE A 88 1.33 17.90 -21.45
CA ILE A 88 2.17 16.71 -21.37
C ILE A 88 3.07 16.65 -22.62
N GLU A 89 2.48 16.86 -23.80
CA GLU A 89 3.22 16.85 -25.06
C GLU A 89 4.14 18.07 -25.17
N PHE A 90 3.69 19.24 -24.72
CA PHE A 90 4.54 20.43 -24.64
C PHE A 90 5.79 20.18 -23.77
N PHE A 91 5.61 19.63 -22.56
CA PHE A 91 6.72 19.31 -21.66
C PHE A 91 7.66 18.24 -22.23
N ARG A 92 7.12 17.26 -22.96
CA ARG A 92 7.90 16.24 -23.67
C ARG A 92 8.80 16.90 -24.73
N GLN A 93 8.23 17.77 -25.57
CA GLN A 93 8.94 18.46 -26.64
C GLN A 93 10.03 19.40 -26.08
N GLN A 94 9.68 20.21 -25.08
CA GLN A 94 10.60 21.16 -24.43
C GLN A 94 11.83 20.46 -23.85
N THR A 95 11.66 19.26 -23.28
CA THR A 95 12.76 18.49 -22.68
C THR A 95 13.45 17.55 -23.66
N GLY A 96 12.99 17.43 -24.91
CA GLY A 96 13.49 16.45 -25.87
C GLY A 96 13.35 14.99 -25.40
N ALA A 97 12.55 14.74 -24.37
CA ALA A 97 12.41 13.42 -23.76
C ALA A 97 11.59 12.48 -24.65
N ALA A 98 11.83 11.18 -24.51
CA ALA A 98 11.05 10.16 -25.19
C ALA A 98 9.64 10.00 -24.60
N GLY A 99 9.44 10.41 -23.35
CA GLY A 99 8.14 10.37 -22.67
C GLY A 99 8.11 11.21 -21.41
N VAL A 100 6.94 11.25 -20.75
CA VAL A 100 6.71 12.04 -19.55
C VAL A 100 6.09 11.17 -18.46
N MET A 101 6.61 11.29 -17.24
CA MET A 101 6.01 10.72 -16.03
C MET A 101 5.31 11.83 -15.24
N VAL A 102 3.99 11.74 -15.13
CA VAL A 102 3.15 12.66 -14.36
C VAL A 102 2.84 12.04 -12.99
N CYS A 103 2.94 12.83 -11.91
CA CYS A 103 2.67 12.34 -10.55
C CYS A 103 1.57 13.17 -9.86
N ARG A 104 1.87 14.39 -9.42
CA ARG A 104 0.91 15.21 -8.64
C ARG A 104 -0.36 15.52 -9.43
N SER A 105 -0.24 15.95 -10.69
CA SER A 105 -1.42 16.22 -11.52
C SER A 105 -2.33 15.00 -11.66
N ALA A 106 -1.75 13.80 -11.83
CA ALA A 106 -2.50 12.55 -11.91
C ALA A 106 -3.11 12.11 -10.56
N MET A 107 -2.43 12.39 -9.46
CA MET A 107 -2.94 12.14 -8.10
C MET A 107 -4.14 13.03 -7.77
N TRP A 108 -4.13 14.28 -8.23
CA TRP A 108 -5.23 15.22 -8.07
C TRP A 108 -6.39 14.93 -9.02
N ASN A 109 -6.08 14.65 -10.28
CA ASN A 109 -7.08 14.33 -11.29
C ASN A 109 -6.49 13.34 -12.31
N PRO A 110 -6.85 12.04 -12.22
CA PRO A 110 -6.40 11.04 -13.19
C PRO A 110 -6.79 11.34 -14.64
N ALA A 111 -7.82 12.16 -14.87
CA ALA A 111 -8.21 12.57 -16.22
C ALA A 111 -7.19 13.50 -16.89
N ILE A 112 -6.08 13.86 -16.23
CA ILE A 112 -4.94 14.52 -16.87
C ILE A 112 -4.42 13.74 -18.10
N PHE A 113 -4.63 12.42 -18.14
CA PHE A 113 -4.26 11.56 -19.28
C PHE A 113 -5.37 11.39 -20.32
N SER A 114 -6.56 11.98 -20.09
CA SER A 114 -7.68 11.88 -21.02
C SER A 114 -7.56 12.97 -22.08
N PRO A 115 -7.54 12.62 -23.38
CA PRO A 115 -7.64 13.60 -24.46
C PRO A 115 -9.09 14.10 -24.66
N VAL A 116 -10.06 13.54 -23.92
CA VAL A 116 -11.49 13.86 -24.07
C VAL A 116 -11.82 15.23 -23.48
N CYS A 117 -12.55 16.03 -24.25
CA CYS A 117 -13.07 17.34 -23.83
C CYS A 117 -14.61 17.38 -23.95
N PRO A 118 -15.35 17.71 -22.87
CA PRO A 118 -14.84 17.98 -21.53
C PRO A 118 -14.34 16.71 -20.82
N ALA A 119 -13.34 16.86 -19.96
CA ALA A 119 -12.83 15.76 -19.16
C ALA A 119 -13.91 15.24 -18.18
N PRO A 120 -13.87 13.96 -17.78
CA PRO A 120 -14.76 13.43 -16.74
C PRO A 120 -14.74 14.28 -15.48
N THR A 121 -15.91 14.47 -14.86
CA THR A 121 -16.00 15.21 -13.61
C THR A 121 -15.32 14.44 -12.46
N LEU A 122 -14.90 15.16 -11.42
CA LEU A 122 -14.26 14.55 -10.26
C LEU A 122 -15.13 13.46 -9.60
N HIS A 123 -16.45 13.68 -9.56
CA HIS A 123 -17.42 12.72 -9.04
C HIS A 123 -17.43 11.40 -9.81
N VAL A 124 -17.33 11.45 -11.15
CA VAL A 124 -17.23 10.26 -12.01
C VAL A 124 -15.94 9.50 -11.70
N LEU A 125 -14.82 10.22 -11.60
CA LEU A 125 -13.51 9.61 -11.30
C LEU A 125 -13.48 8.97 -9.91
N ILE A 126 -14.05 9.62 -8.90
CA ILE A 126 -14.17 9.06 -7.54
C ILE A 126 -15.04 7.79 -7.58
N ARG A 127 -16.15 7.79 -8.31
CA ARG A 127 -17.00 6.60 -8.47
C ARG A 127 -16.26 5.43 -9.11
N GLU A 128 -15.55 5.67 -10.20
CA GLU A 128 -14.74 4.66 -10.87
C GLU A 128 -13.62 4.13 -9.96
N TYR A 129 -12.95 5.03 -9.25
CA TYR A 129 -11.92 4.67 -8.28
C TYR A 129 -12.49 3.81 -7.14
N LEU A 130 -13.68 4.14 -6.60
CA LEU A 130 -14.36 3.32 -5.59
C LEU A 130 -14.67 1.92 -6.13
N SER A 131 -15.14 1.80 -7.37
CA SER A 131 -15.37 0.49 -8.00
C SER A 131 -14.07 -0.32 -8.05
N LEU A 132 -12.95 0.28 -8.45
CA LEU A 132 -11.66 -0.40 -8.46
C LEU A 132 -11.17 -0.75 -7.05
N ALA A 133 -11.37 0.13 -6.07
CA ALA A 133 -11.00 -0.09 -4.69
C ALA A 133 -11.76 -1.27 -4.09
N VAL A 134 -13.07 -1.39 -4.34
CA VAL A 134 -13.86 -2.56 -3.89
C VAL A 134 -13.45 -3.82 -4.65
N ARG A 135 -13.23 -3.72 -5.97
CA ARG A 135 -12.85 -4.85 -6.84
C ARG A 135 -11.60 -5.54 -6.35
N TYR A 136 -10.59 -4.74 -6.04
CA TYR A 136 -9.26 -5.21 -5.65
C TYR A 136 -9.04 -5.20 -4.14
N ASP A 137 -10.10 -5.05 -3.34
CA ASP A 137 -10.04 -5.11 -1.88
C ASP A 137 -9.03 -4.12 -1.28
N HIS A 138 -8.97 -2.92 -1.86
CA HIS A 138 -7.98 -1.91 -1.51
C HIS A 138 -8.19 -1.40 -0.08
N HIS A 139 -7.11 -1.32 0.69
CA HIS A 139 -7.20 -0.92 2.08
C HIS A 139 -7.83 0.47 2.25
N ILE A 140 -8.80 0.58 3.17
CA ILE A 140 -9.61 1.78 3.38
C ILE A 140 -8.78 3.05 3.58
N ALA A 141 -7.68 2.99 4.35
CA ALA A 141 -6.84 4.17 4.57
C ALA A 141 -6.18 4.67 3.26
N GLY A 142 -5.77 3.76 2.38
CA GLY A 142 -5.21 4.12 1.08
C GLY A 142 -6.29 4.69 0.15
N THR A 143 -7.48 4.09 0.16
CA THR A 143 -8.63 4.57 -0.63
C THR A 143 -9.04 5.98 -0.22
N LYS A 144 -9.16 6.23 1.10
CA LYS A 144 -9.45 7.56 1.65
C LYS A 144 -8.37 8.57 1.25
N TYR A 145 -7.10 8.21 1.41
CA TYR A 145 -5.98 9.09 1.03
C TYR A 145 -6.02 9.50 -0.45
N CYS A 146 -6.29 8.55 -1.36
CA CYS A 146 -6.39 8.85 -2.79
C CYS A 146 -7.58 9.79 -3.09
N ILE A 147 -8.76 9.52 -2.54
CA ILE A 147 -9.94 10.37 -2.74
C ILE A 147 -9.72 11.76 -2.12
N GLN A 148 -9.12 11.86 -0.94
CA GLN A 148 -8.77 13.14 -0.32
C GLN A 148 -7.74 13.91 -1.14
N SER A 149 -6.79 13.22 -1.78
CA SER A 149 -5.84 13.84 -2.71
C SER A 149 -6.53 14.37 -3.96
N MET A 150 -7.56 13.69 -4.46
CA MET A 150 -8.41 14.23 -5.52
C MET A 150 -9.14 15.49 -5.06
N LEU A 151 -9.68 15.48 -3.84
CA LEU A 151 -10.39 16.57 -3.19
C LEU A 151 -9.47 17.63 -2.54
N HIS A 152 -8.20 17.73 -2.94
CA HIS A 152 -7.22 18.62 -2.30
C HIS A 152 -7.56 20.13 -2.32
N LEU A 153 -8.45 20.57 -3.21
CA LEU A 153 -8.98 21.95 -3.26
C LEU A 153 -10.34 22.08 -2.56
N GLU A 154 -10.96 20.97 -2.20
CA GLU A 154 -12.31 20.87 -1.61
C GLU A 154 -12.25 20.52 -0.12
N GLY A 155 -11.24 21.05 0.59
CA GLY A 155 -11.16 20.92 2.04
C GLY A 155 -12.49 21.33 2.68
N GLU A 156 -13.00 20.50 3.60
CA GLU A 156 -14.23 20.75 4.38
C GLU A 156 -15.56 20.61 3.63
N THR A 157 -15.58 20.19 2.35
CA THR A 157 -16.85 19.89 1.68
C THR A 157 -17.55 18.67 2.32
N PRO A 158 -18.88 18.54 2.21
CA PRO A 158 -19.59 17.36 2.71
C PRO A 158 -19.04 16.04 2.15
N LEU A 159 -18.59 16.04 0.88
CA LEU A 159 -17.93 14.90 0.24
C LEU A 159 -16.57 14.58 0.90
N PHE A 160 -15.75 15.59 1.18
CA PHE A 160 -14.48 15.42 1.89
C PHE A 160 -14.68 14.87 3.31
N LEU A 161 -15.60 15.46 4.07
CA LEU A 161 -15.92 15.05 5.44
C LEU A 161 -16.52 13.63 5.48
N ALA A 162 -17.39 13.29 4.52
CA ALA A 162 -17.95 11.95 4.38
C ALA A 162 -16.86 10.90 4.08
N THR A 163 -15.88 11.25 3.23
CA THR A 163 -14.70 10.42 2.96
C THR A 163 -13.89 10.20 4.25
N LEU A 164 -13.64 11.26 5.01
CA LEU A 164 -12.87 11.21 6.26
C LEU A 164 -13.57 10.37 7.34
N ALA A 165 -14.90 10.45 7.44
CA ALA A 165 -15.68 9.73 8.44
C ALA A 165 -15.81 8.22 8.17
N ALA A 166 -15.54 7.77 6.94
CA ALA A 166 -15.74 6.37 6.55
C ALA A 166 -14.81 5.41 7.31
N LYS A 167 -15.39 4.31 7.82
CA LYS A 167 -14.70 3.31 8.65
C LYS A 167 -14.13 2.14 7.84
N ASP A 168 -14.87 1.72 6.81
CA ASP A 168 -14.49 0.65 5.89
C ASP A 168 -14.94 0.98 4.46
N LEU A 169 -14.63 0.10 3.49
CA LEU A 169 -14.98 0.34 2.09
C LEU A 169 -16.50 0.34 1.83
N LYS A 170 -17.28 -0.43 2.60
CA LYS A 170 -18.73 -0.50 2.46
C LYS A 170 -19.35 0.82 2.93
N ASP A 171 -18.97 1.26 4.12
CA ASP A 171 -19.36 2.54 4.70
C ASP A 171 -18.93 3.71 3.80
N LEU A 172 -17.72 3.65 3.22
CA LEU A 172 -17.26 4.66 2.26
C LEU A 172 -18.17 4.73 1.03
N CYS A 173 -18.47 3.60 0.38
CA CYS A 173 -19.35 3.58 -0.79
C CYS A 173 -20.74 4.10 -0.45
N SER A 174 -21.31 3.67 0.68
CA SER A 174 -22.62 4.12 1.16
C SER A 174 -22.67 5.64 1.41
N ARG A 175 -21.64 6.20 2.07
CA ARG A 175 -21.54 7.64 2.35
C ARG A 175 -21.36 8.46 1.08
N LEU A 176 -20.59 7.95 0.13
CA LEU A 176 -20.29 8.68 -1.10
C LEU A 176 -21.37 8.53 -2.17
N TYR A 177 -22.28 7.55 -2.03
CA TYR A 177 -23.34 7.24 -2.98
C TYR A 177 -24.14 8.46 -3.44
N VAL A 178 -24.58 9.30 -2.50
CA VAL A 178 -25.40 10.50 -2.79
C VAL A 178 -24.63 11.60 -3.53
N PHE A 179 -23.30 11.62 -3.41
CA PHE A 179 -22.45 12.62 -4.05
C PHE A 179 -21.98 12.19 -5.44
N VAL A 180 -21.81 10.88 -5.65
CA VAL A 180 -21.23 10.35 -6.90
C VAL A 180 -22.26 9.83 -7.88
N ASN A 181 -23.51 9.66 -7.45
CA ASN A 181 -24.63 9.31 -8.32
C ASN A 181 -25.58 10.51 -8.44
N SER A 182 -25.58 11.17 -9.59
CA SER A 182 -26.57 12.18 -9.91
C SER A 182 -27.94 11.52 -10.13
N HIS A 183 -28.86 11.71 -9.16
CA HIS A 183 -30.34 11.59 -9.28
C HIS A 183 -30.96 10.33 -9.90
N THR A 184 -30.20 9.27 -10.18
CA THR A 184 -30.74 8.01 -10.71
C THR A 184 -30.98 7.04 -9.57
N TRP A 185 -32.24 6.96 -9.14
CA TRP A 185 -32.75 6.16 -8.01
C TRP A 185 -32.54 4.64 -8.11
N SER A 186 -31.91 4.13 -9.17
CA SER A 186 -31.93 2.71 -9.52
C SER A 186 -30.55 2.08 -9.71
N VAL A 187 -29.46 2.78 -9.38
CA VAL A 187 -28.11 2.18 -9.47
C VAL A 187 -27.82 1.47 -8.15
N PRO A 188 -27.56 0.15 -8.14
CA PRO A 188 -27.15 -0.52 -6.91
C PRO A 188 -25.85 0.10 -6.39
N ASP A 189 -25.71 0.24 -5.07
CA ASP A 189 -24.51 0.77 -4.44
C ASP A 189 -23.25 0.09 -5.04
N VAL A 190 -22.23 0.90 -5.37
CA VAL A 190 -20.99 0.48 -6.03
C VAL A 190 -20.40 -0.75 -5.35
N TYR A 191 -20.51 -0.78 -4.02
CA TYR A 191 -20.09 -1.92 -3.22
C TYR A 191 -20.83 -3.22 -3.59
N THR A 192 -22.16 -3.18 -3.67
CA THR A 192 -22.99 -4.36 -3.97
C THR A 192 -22.69 -4.90 -5.37
N VAL A 193 -22.63 -4.02 -6.37
CA VAL A 193 -22.32 -4.39 -7.77
C VAL A 193 -20.98 -5.11 -7.84
N GLU A 194 -19.96 -4.55 -7.19
CA GLU A 194 -18.61 -5.09 -7.30
C GLU A 194 -18.41 -6.35 -6.44
N MET A 195 -19.11 -6.48 -5.31
CA MET A 195 -19.11 -7.72 -4.53
C MET A 195 -19.77 -8.88 -5.29
N GLN A 196 -20.87 -8.64 -6.01
CA GLN A 196 -21.47 -9.65 -6.90
C GLN A 196 -20.50 -10.05 -8.01
N ARG A 197 -19.78 -9.07 -8.60
CA ARG A 197 -18.76 -9.34 -9.62
C ARG A 197 -17.61 -10.18 -9.05
N ARG A 198 -17.13 -9.89 -7.84
CA ARG A 198 -16.11 -10.69 -7.13
C ARG A 198 -16.60 -12.11 -6.87
N ALA A 199 -17.86 -12.30 -6.49
CA ALA A 199 -18.44 -13.63 -6.31
C ALA A 199 -18.47 -14.41 -7.64
N GLY A 200 -18.97 -13.82 -8.73
CA GLY A 200 -18.99 -14.45 -10.05
C GLY A 200 -17.59 -14.77 -10.62
N ILE A 201 -16.58 -13.96 -10.31
CA ILE A 201 -15.18 -14.26 -10.66
C ILE A 201 -14.67 -15.48 -9.86
N ARG A 202 -15.02 -15.60 -8.57
CA ARG A 202 -14.65 -16.78 -7.76
C ARG A 202 -15.37 -18.04 -8.24
N ASP A 203 -16.63 -17.92 -8.64
CA ASP A 203 -17.42 -19.06 -9.15
C ASP A 203 -16.89 -19.52 -10.50
N SER A 204 -16.54 -18.60 -11.40
CA SER A 204 -15.92 -18.92 -12.70
C SER A 204 -14.47 -19.43 -12.57
N ALA A 205 -13.69 -18.92 -11.61
CA ALA A 205 -12.36 -19.47 -11.30
C ALA A 205 -12.44 -20.88 -10.69
N SER A 206 -13.44 -21.12 -9.85
CA SER A 206 -13.75 -22.45 -9.31
C SER A 206 -14.22 -23.41 -10.41
N ALA A 207 -15.09 -22.97 -11.32
CA ALA A 207 -15.54 -23.77 -12.46
C ALA A 207 -14.41 -24.06 -13.48
N LYS A 208 -13.49 -23.13 -13.68
CA LYS A 208 -12.26 -23.36 -14.48
C LYS A 208 -11.31 -24.36 -13.81
N ARG A 209 -11.21 -24.35 -12.48
CA ARG A 209 -10.45 -25.37 -11.73
C ARG A 209 -11.08 -26.76 -11.85
N VAL A 210 -12.40 -26.87 -11.72
CA VAL A 210 -13.13 -28.15 -11.84
C VAL A 210 -13.02 -28.76 -13.24
N SER A 211 -12.98 -27.94 -14.30
CA SER A 211 -12.81 -28.44 -15.68
C SER A 211 -11.37 -28.83 -16.05
N THR A 212 -10.36 -28.44 -15.24
CA THR A 212 -8.96 -28.86 -15.44
C THR A 212 -8.54 -30.06 -14.59
N GLU A 213 -9.41 -30.56 -13.69
CA GLU A 213 -9.12 -31.67 -12.78
C GLU A 213 -9.68 -33.04 -13.23
N THR A 214 -10.20 -33.17 -14.46
CA THR A 214 -10.76 -34.46 -14.96
C THR A 214 -9.77 -35.40 -15.68
N VAL A 215 -8.46 -35.13 -15.63
CA VAL A 215 -7.46 -36.15 -16.02
C VAL A 215 -6.30 -36.13 -15.05
N ASN A 216 -6.43 -36.89 -13.96
CA ASN A 216 -5.34 -37.66 -13.33
C ASN A 216 -5.93 -38.50 -12.19
N GLU A 217 -6.24 -39.75 -12.50
CA GLU A 217 -6.32 -40.82 -11.50
C GLU A 217 -4.93 -40.97 -10.86
N PHE A 218 -4.80 -40.73 -9.54
CA PHE A 218 -3.89 -41.44 -8.63
C PHE A 218 -4.03 -40.88 -7.20
N GLY A 219 -4.47 -41.73 -6.26
CA GLY A 219 -4.00 -41.73 -4.86
C GLY A 219 -4.72 -40.86 -3.83
N ASP A 220 -5.35 -41.53 -2.86
CA ASP A 220 -5.93 -41.01 -1.61
C ASP A 220 -5.08 -39.98 -0.85
N ALA A 221 -5.70 -38.88 -0.43
CA ALA A 221 -5.32 -38.15 0.77
C ALA A 221 -6.50 -37.31 1.35
N ALA A 222 -7.01 -37.79 2.49
CA ALA A 222 -7.83 -37.16 3.52
C ALA A 222 -8.39 -35.72 3.33
N LYS A 223 -9.73 -35.63 3.40
CA LYS A 223 -10.51 -34.39 3.58
C LYS A 223 -10.05 -33.58 4.80
N ARG A 224 -9.77 -32.28 4.64
CA ARG A 224 -9.69 -31.31 5.74
C ARG A 224 -11.08 -30.73 6.06
N PRO A 225 -11.49 -30.66 7.34
CA PRO A 225 -12.82 -30.18 7.72
C PRO A 225 -12.91 -28.65 7.73
N ARG A 226 -14.15 -28.15 7.56
CA ARG A 226 -14.53 -26.73 7.66
C ARG A 226 -14.30 -26.22 9.10
N ILE A 227 -13.73 -25.02 9.24
CA ILE A 227 -13.54 -24.36 10.53
C ILE A 227 -14.82 -23.59 10.88
N ASN A 228 -15.46 -24.01 11.97
CA ASN A 228 -16.51 -23.27 12.68
C ASN A 228 -15.87 -22.14 13.50
N ASP A 229 -16.63 -21.06 13.64
CA ASP A 229 -16.40 -19.98 14.58
C ASP A 229 -16.44 -20.48 16.06
N ASP A 230 -15.67 -19.77 16.91
CA ASP A 230 -15.68 -19.73 18.40
C ASP A 230 -14.73 -20.66 19.22
N PRO A 231 -14.38 -20.34 20.50
CA PRO A 231 -13.08 -19.77 20.88
C PRO A 231 -12.17 -20.73 21.71
N GLU A 232 -10.88 -20.35 21.83
CA GLU A 232 -9.83 -20.99 22.66
C GLU A 232 -9.42 -22.42 22.27
N GLN A 233 -8.46 -22.54 21.34
CA GLN A 233 -7.76 -23.79 21.09
C GLN A 233 -6.49 -23.87 21.94
N LEU A 234 -6.57 -24.60 23.06
CA LEU A 234 -5.41 -25.15 23.77
C LEU A 234 -4.91 -26.39 23.02
N ASP A 235 -3.60 -26.49 22.76
CA ASP A 235 -3.02 -27.72 22.19
C ASP A 235 -2.79 -28.81 23.25
N GLN A 236 -2.62 -30.04 22.78
CA GLN A 236 -2.60 -31.29 23.55
C GLN A 236 -1.41 -31.42 24.53
N ASN A 237 -0.52 -30.43 24.62
CA ASN A 237 0.60 -30.39 25.56
C ASN A 237 0.49 -29.24 26.60
N GLY A 238 -0.63 -28.50 26.63
CA GLY A 238 -1.03 -27.65 27.77
C GLY A 238 -0.25 -26.34 27.99
N HIS A 239 0.63 -25.93 27.07
CA HIS A 239 1.53 -24.78 27.31
C HIS A 239 1.57 -23.69 26.22
N VAL A 240 0.77 -23.78 25.14
CA VAL A 240 0.76 -22.75 24.08
C VAL A 240 -0.63 -22.10 23.94
N ILE A 241 -0.70 -20.80 24.22
CA ILE A 241 -1.90 -19.98 24.08
C ILE A 241 -1.84 -19.24 22.75
N ARG A 242 -2.81 -19.51 21.87
CA ARG A 242 -2.90 -18.93 20.53
C ARG A 242 -4.13 -18.05 20.41
N ARG A 243 -3.94 -16.80 19.97
CA ARG A 243 -5.05 -15.90 19.62
C ARG A 243 -4.75 -15.12 18.35
N ASN A 244 -5.80 -14.76 17.64
CA ASN A 244 -5.72 -13.84 16.52
C ASN A 244 -5.94 -12.41 17.03
N ILE A 245 -4.86 -11.67 17.30
CA ILE A 245 -4.96 -10.27 17.73
C ILE A 245 -4.22 -9.40 16.72
N PRO A 246 -4.90 -8.63 15.86
CA PRO A 246 -4.21 -7.78 14.90
C PRO A 246 -3.38 -6.72 15.62
N TYR A 247 -2.09 -6.63 15.27
CA TYR A 247 -1.21 -5.55 15.71
C TYR A 247 -1.05 -4.52 14.60
N GLU A 248 -1.63 -3.33 14.80
CA GLU A 248 -1.44 -2.19 13.93
C GLU A 248 -0.70 -1.08 14.66
N ARG A 249 0.53 -0.78 14.21
CA ARG A 249 1.45 0.18 14.87
C ARG A 249 0.81 1.53 15.23
N ARG A 250 -0.18 2.00 14.46
CA ARG A 250 -0.83 3.31 14.64
C ARG A 250 -1.56 3.48 15.98
N TYR A 251 -2.04 2.39 16.58
CA TYR A 251 -2.81 2.47 17.83
C TYR A 251 -1.95 2.64 19.09
N TRP A 252 -0.62 2.72 18.94
CA TRP A 252 0.31 2.92 20.05
C TRP A 252 1.14 4.18 19.86
N PRO A 253 1.56 4.86 20.94
CA PRO A 253 2.39 6.06 20.86
C PRO A 253 3.63 5.88 19.98
N LEU A 254 4.02 6.93 19.24
CA LEU A 254 5.26 6.93 18.43
C LEU A 254 6.51 6.70 19.28
N HIS A 255 6.51 7.27 20.49
CA HIS A 255 7.50 7.10 21.54
C HIS A 255 6.78 6.71 22.84
N GLY A 256 7.25 5.69 23.57
CA GLY A 256 6.63 5.24 24.81
C GLY A 256 6.18 3.77 24.79
N THR A 257 5.19 3.44 25.63
CA THR A 257 4.83 2.10 26.10
C THR A 257 4.21 1.21 25.02
N SER A 258 5.04 0.44 24.32
CA SER A 258 4.57 -0.64 23.43
C SER A 258 4.15 -1.89 24.21
N PRO A 259 3.30 -2.78 23.64
CA PRO A 259 2.91 -4.03 24.29
C PRO A 259 4.10 -4.84 24.81
N LYS A 260 5.17 -4.93 24.03
CA LYS A 260 6.42 -5.58 24.44
C LYS A 260 7.04 -4.91 25.68
N GLN A 261 7.10 -3.58 25.73
CA GLN A 261 7.65 -2.84 26.88
C GLN A 261 6.78 -2.99 28.12
N ILE A 262 5.44 -2.94 27.99
CA ILE A 262 4.51 -3.17 29.11
C ILE A 262 4.76 -4.55 29.72
N LEU A 263 4.98 -5.57 28.89
CA LEU A 263 5.27 -6.92 29.37
C LEU A 263 6.62 -7.01 30.12
N TYR A 264 7.66 -6.32 29.65
CA TYR A 264 8.94 -6.22 30.38
C TYR A 264 8.82 -5.42 31.69
N GLU A 265 8.07 -4.32 31.70
CA GLU A 265 7.82 -3.53 32.91
C GLU A 265 7.04 -4.34 33.94
N TYR A 266 6.05 -5.09 33.50
CA TYR A 266 5.28 -6.00 34.34
C TYR A 266 6.16 -7.12 34.91
N SER A 267 7.02 -7.75 34.11
CA SER A 267 7.93 -8.79 34.58
C SER A 267 8.87 -8.27 35.67
N ASN A 268 9.41 -7.06 35.48
CA ASN A 268 10.26 -6.40 36.47
C ASN A 268 9.51 -6.05 37.76
N LYS A 269 8.28 -5.52 37.65
CA LYS A 269 7.44 -5.17 38.79
C LYS A 269 7.07 -6.40 39.63
N MET A 270 6.74 -7.51 38.97
CA MET A 270 6.38 -8.77 39.64
C MET A 270 7.59 -9.64 40.03
N ARG A 271 8.81 -9.20 39.69
CA ARG A 271 10.06 -9.96 39.90
C ARG A 271 10.04 -11.37 39.28
N ILE A 272 9.44 -11.48 38.10
CA ILE A 272 9.36 -12.72 37.30
C ILE A 272 10.42 -12.65 36.20
N LYS A 273 10.88 -13.80 35.69
CA LYS A 273 11.80 -13.89 34.56
C LYS A 273 11.28 -13.06 33.38
N ALA A 274 12.18 -12.30 32.74
CA ALA A 274 11.85 -11.46 31.60
C ALA A 274 11.32 -12.29 30.42
N PRO A 275 10.36 -11.76 29.62
CA PRO A 275 9.80 -12.46 28.48
C PRO A 275 10.84 -12.74 27.40
N GLU A 276 10.87 -13.97 26.90
CA GLU A 276 11.76 -14.40 25.81
C GLU A 276 10.98 -14.54 24.50
N PHE A 277 11.46 -13.93 23.43
CA PHE A 277 10.78 -13.93 22.13
C PHE A 277 11.55 -14.77 21.11
N HIS A 278 10.85 -15.69 20.46
CA HIS A 278 11.36 -16.47 19.33
C HIS A 278 10.52 -16.16 18.08
N THR A 279 11.16 -15.76 16.99
CA THR A 279 10.49 -15.44 15.72
C THR A 279 10.95 -16.35 14.61
N THR A 280 9.98 -16.89 13.87
CA THR A 280 10.20 -17.66 12.64
C THR A 280 9.66 -16.88 11.45
N GLU A 281 10.31 -17.02 10.30
CA GLU A 281 9.83 -16.48 9.02
C GLU A 281 9.33 -17.65 8.18
N ASP A 282 8.07 -17.58 7.74
CA ASP A 282 7.55 -18.52 6.76
C ASP A 282 8.05 -18.14 5.35
N ARG A 283 8.76 -19.06 4.69
CA ARG A 283 9.43 -18.80 3.42
C ARG A 283 8.46 -18.68 2.24
N GLU A 284 7.27 -19.29 2.34
CA GLU A 284 6.27 -19.21 1.29
C GLU A 284 5.50 -17.88 1.34
N SER A 285 4.97 -17.51 2.51
CA SER A 285 4.22 -16.26 2.68
C SER A 285 5.08 -15.03 2.93
N ARG A 286 6.37 -15.20 3.27
CA ARG A 286 7.29 -14.14 3.75
C ARG A 286 6.75 -13.38 4.96
N LEU A 287 5.96 -14.04 5.79
CA LEU A 287 5.41 -13.49 7.03
C LEU A 287 6.18 -14.00 8.26
N PHE A 288 6.22 -13.16 9.29
CA PHE A 288 6.89 -13.45 10.56
C PHE A 288 5.89 -13.88 11.63
N PHE A 289 6.21 -14.95 12.34
CA PHE A 289 5.45 -15.49 13.47
C PHE A 289 6.32 -15.54 14.71
N SER A 290 5.92 -14.80 15.74
CA SER A 290 6.62 -14.76 17.02
C SER A 290 5.85 -15.53 18.09
N THR A 291 6.62 -16.16 18.97
CA THR A 291 6.15 -16.78 20.20
C THR A 291 6.88 -16.12 21.37
N VAL A 292 6.15 -15.72 22.40
CA VAL A 292 6.72 -15.23 23.65
C VAL A 292 6.59 -16.29 24.72
N LEU A 293 7.70 -16.65 25.36
CA LEU A 293 7.72 -17.48 26.57
C LEU A 293 7.69 -16.54 27.78
N PHE A 294 6.63 -16.65 28.58
CA PHE A 294 6.44 -15.86 29.78
C PHE A 294 5.76 -16.73 30.86
N ASP A 295 6.36 -16.80 32.05
CA ASP A 295 5.88 -17.60 33.18
C ASP A 295 5.57 -19.08 32.82
N ASN A 296 6.54 -19.74 32.16
CA ASN A 296 6.45 -21.12 31.65
C ASN A 296 5.31 -21.39 30.65
N LYS A 297 4.67 -20.35 30.13
CA LYS A 297 3.64 -20.42 29.09
C LYS A 297 4.12 -19.74 27.82
N GLN A 298 3.72 -20.28 26.68
CA GLN A 298 4.03 -19.74 25.38
C GLN A 298 2.80 -19.04 24.81
N PHE A 299 2.97 -17.83 24.29
CA PHE A 299 1.90 -17.06 23.67
C PHE A 299 2.29 -16.73 22.24
N THR A 300 1.39 -17.01 21.30
CA THR A 300 1.65 -16.73 19.89
C THR A 300 0.42 -16.19 19.19
N ASN A 301 0.67 -15.36 18.18
CA ASN A 301 -0.38 -14.84 17.33
C ASN A 301 -0.60 -15.79 16.15
N THR A 302 -1.85 -16.13 15.85
CA THR A 302 -2.18 -16.99 14.72
C THR A 302 -2.01 -16.27 13.37
N SER A 303 -1.96 -14.94 13.37
CA SER A 303 -1.78 -14.12 12.17
C SER A 303 -0.32 -13.71 11.97
N GLY A 304 0.21 -13.95 10.77
CA GLY A 304 1.56 -13.56 10.40
C GLY A 304 1.70 -12.05 10.17
N CYS A 305 2.85 -11.49 10.53
CA CYS A 305 3.14 -10.06 10.39
C CYS A 305 4.20 -9.79 9.31
N LYS A 306 4.18 -8.60 8.70
CA LYS A 306 5.15 -8.20 7.66
C LYS A 306 6.58 -7.91 8.17
N SER A 307 6.78 -7.87 9.48
CA SER A 307 8.10 -7.68 10.08
C SER A 307 8.23 -8.44 11.40
N LYS A 308 9.46 -8.89 11.71
CA LYS A 308 9.81 -9.49 13.01
C LYS A 308 9.35 -8.62 14.19
N LYS A 309 9.64 -7.31 14.13
CA LYS A 309 9.29 -6.36 15.19
C LYS A 309 7.78 -6.32 15.47
N TRP A 310 6.94 -6.34 14.43
CA TRP A 310 5.49 -6.32 14.60
C TRP A 310 4.96 -7.66 15.09
N SER A 311 5.55 -8.76 14.62
CA SER A 311 5.20 -10.09 15.09
C SER A 311 5.45 -10.27 16.60
N GLU A 312 6.59 -9.77 17.10
CA GLU A 312 6.88 -9.77 18.54
C GLU A 312 5.87 -8.94 19.35
N GLN A 313 5.44 -7.79 18.85
CA GLN A 313 4.42 -6.98 19.52
C GLN A 313 3.05 -7.69 19.53
N ALA A 314 2.70 -8.34 18.42
CA ALA A 314 1.48 -9.13 18.30
C ALA A 314 1.46 -10.33 19.26
N ALA A 315 2.59 -10.99 19.48
CA ALA A 315 2.72 -12.07 20.48
C ALA A 315 2.63 -11.52 21.91
N ALA A 316 3.24 -10.36 22.19
CA ALA A 316 3.13 -9.69 23.49
C ALA A 316 1.68 -9.32 23.82
N LEU A 317 0.88 -8.90 22.84
CA LEU A 317 -0.55 -8.63 23.04
C LEU A 317 -1.34 -9.84 23.51
N VAL A 318 -1.05 -11.03 22.95
CA VAL A 318 -1.70 -12.27 23.38
C VAL A 318 -1.39 -12.55 24.86
N CYS A 319 -0.14 -12.32 25.26
CA CYS A 319 0.28 -12.45 26.65
C CYS A 319 -0.39 -11.41 27.58
N LEU A 320 -0.42 -10.12 27.19
CA LEU A 320 -1.04 -9.07 27.99
C LEU A 320 -2.54 -9.29 28.18
N GLN A 321 -3.24 -9.71 27.12
CA GLN A 321 -4.66 -10.02 27.18
C GLN A 321 -4.93 -11.21 28.12
N PHE A 322 -4.07 -12.23 28.12
CA PHE A 322 -4.17 -13.35 29.05
C PHE A 322 -3.94 -12.93 30.51
N LEU A 323 -3.00 -12.02 30.75
CA LEU A 323 -2.71 -11.47 32.08
C LEU A 323 -3.74 -10.44 32.56
N GLY A 324 -4.71 -10.07 31.71
CA GLY A 324 -5.70 -9.02 32.02
C GLY A 324 -5.09 -7.62 32.15
N LEU A 325 -3.95 -7.37 31.50
CA LEU A 325 -3.23 -6.10 31.56
C LEU A 325 -3.64 -5.18 30.40
N SER A 326 -3.56 -3.87 30.62
CA SER A 326 -3.75 -2.88 29.56
C SER A 326 -2.73 -3.10 28.45
N ASP A 327 -3.19 -3.04 27.20
CA ASP A 327 -2.34 -3.17 26.02
C ASP A 327 -1.60 -1.87 25.67
N GLY A 328 -1.90 -0.76 26.35
CA GLY A 328 -1.28 0.54 26.12
C GLY A 328 -1.71 1.24 24.83
N LYS A 329 -2.83 0.81 24.23
CA LYS A 329 -3.41 1.54 23.10
C LYS A 329 -3.77 2.97 23.50
N CYS A 330 -3.50 3.92 22.60
CA CYS A 330 -4.06 5.26 22.73
C CYS A 330 -5.59 5.18 22.71
N SER A 331 -6.25 6.04 23.48
CA SER A 331 -7.70 6.23 23.33
C SER A 331 -8.02 6.61 21.88
N GLU A 332 -9.22 6.29 21.38
CA GLU A 332 -9.59 6.63 19.98
C GLU A 332 -9.50 8.14 19.68
N THR A 333 -9.46 8.98 20.72
CA THR A 333 -9.27 10.44 20.64
C THR A 333 -7.81 10.90 20.60
N ASP A 334 -6.84 10.04 20.93
CA ASP A 334 -5.42 10.39 21.07
C ASP A 334 -4.51 9.78 19.98
N VAL A 335 -5.08 9.05 19.01
CA VAL A 335 -4.31 8.51 17.87
C VAL A 335 -3.98 9.67 16.92
N PRO A 336 -2.69 10.03 16.72
CA PRO A 336 -2.35 11.10 15.78
C PRO A 336 -2.79 10.68 14.38
N THR A 337 -3.65 11.50 13.77
CA THR A 337 -4.17 11.36 12.39
C THR A 337 -3.07 11.33 11.34
#